data_AF-A0A2D6X1R6-F1
#
_entry.id   AF-A0A2D6X1R6-F1
#
_cell.length_a   1.000
_cell.length_b   1.000
_cell.length_c   1.000
_cell.angle_alpha   90.00
_cell.angle_beta   90.00
_cell.angle_gamma   90.00
#
_symmetry.space_group_name_H-M   'P 1'
#
loop_
_entity.id
_entity.type
_entity.pdbx_description
1 polymer ?
#
loop_
_entity_poly.entity_id
_entity_poly.type
_entity_poly.pdbx_seq_one_letter_code
_entity_poly.pdbx_strand_id
1 'polypeptide(L)' 'MKSIDELTEDDFRLYEEVRQLGQYNMYGPTARLRTGLDRDTYIAVLTHYEELMVKYPGVRGRA' A
#
# COMPACT_ATOMS: atom_id res chain seq x y z
N MET A 1 12.55 3.27 -8.23
CA MET A 1 11.22 2.66 -7.97
C MET A 1 11.45 1.21 -7.61
N LYS A 2 10.94 0.76 -6.46
CA LYS A 2 11.12 -0.61 -5.97
C LYS A 2 10.31 -1.60 -6.82
N SER A 3 10.82 -2.81 -6.94
CA SER A 3 10.12 -3.96 -7.51
C SER A 3 9.23 -4.65 -6.47
N ILE A 4 8.33 -5.54 -6.92
CA ILE A 4 7.44 -6.31 -6.04
C ILE A 4 8.19 -7.19 -5.01
N ASP A 5 9.39 -7.66 -5.34
CA ASP A 5 10.19 -8.50 -4.45
C ASP A 5 10.83 -7.72 -3.31
N GLU A 6 10.98 -6.41 -3.48
CA GLU A 6 11.47 -5.48 -2.45
C GLU A 6 10.36 -4.95 -1.53
N LEU A 7 9.09 -5.24 -1.84
CA LEU A 7 7.93 -4.82 -1.04
C LEU A 7 7.55 -5.87 -0.01
N THR A 8 7.44 -5.45 1.25
CA THR A 8 7.07 -6.31 2.37
C THR A 8 5.56 -6.39 2.56
N GLU A 9 5.10 -7.37 3.33
CA GLU A 9 3.70 -7.46 3.76
C GLU A 9 3.29 -6.22 4.57
N ASP A 10 4.20 -5.68 5.39
CA ASP A 10 3.96 -4.50 6.20
C ASP A 10 3.79 -3.22 5.38
N ASP A 11 4.56 -3.05 4.30
CA ASP A 11 4.39 -1.93 3.38
C ASP A 11 2.97 -1.93 2.78
N PHE A 12 2.51 -3.12 2.38
CA PHE A 12 1.19 -3.30 1.83
C PHE A 12 0.08 -3.12 2.88
N ARG A 13 0.30 -3.60 4.11
CA ARG A 13 -0.62 -3.43 5.24
C ARG A 13 -0.83 -1.97 5.62
N LEU A 14 0.25 -1.21 5.76
CA LEU A 14 0.17 0.24 6.05
C LEU A 14 -0.60 0.99 4.96
N TYR A 15 -0.41 0.61 3.70
CA TYR A 15 -1.19 1.16 2.60
C TYR A 15 -2.68 0.81 2.69
N GLU A 16 -3.02 -0.47 2.92
CA GLU A 16 -4.41 -0.91 3.01
C GLU A 16 -5.15 -0.32 4.22
N GLU A 17 -4.48 -0.16 5.37
CA GLU A 17 -5.06 0.50 6.55
C GLU A 17 -5.57 1.90 6.20
N VAL A 18 -4.79 2.70 5.46
CA VAL A 18 -5.22 4.04 5.03
C VAL A 18 -6.30 3.98 3.94
N ARG A 19 -6.18 3.04 2.99
CA ARG A 19 -7.15 2.88 1.90
C ARG A 19 -8.54 2.52 2.44
N GLN A 20 -8.61 1.62 3.41
CA GLN A 20 -9.86 1.11 3.99
C GLN A 20 -10.61 2.17 4.79
N LEU A 21 -9.93 3.20 5.30
CA LEU A 21 -10.61 4.34 5.93
C LEU A 21 -11.52 5.09 4.96
N GLY A 22 -11.24 5.06 3.65
CA GLY A 22 -12.03 5.75 2.62
C GLY A 22 -12.00 7.30 2.73
N GLN A 23 -11.15 7.85 3.60
CA GLN A 23 -11.08 9.29 3.89
C GLN A 23 -10.16 10.08 2.95
N TYR A 24 -9.29 9.39 2.20
CA TYR A 24 -8.23 10.02 1.42
C TYR A 24 -8.25 9.55 -0.03
N ASN A 25 -7.91 10.46 -0.95
CA ASN A 25 -7.54 10.07 -2.30
C ASN A 25 -6.15 9.41 -2.27
N MET A 26 -6.06 8.12 -2.59
CA MET A 26 -4.80 7.36 -2.58
C MET A 26 -3.78 7.82 -3.62
N TYR A 27 -4.16 8.66 -4.58
CA TYR A 27 -3.19 9.31 -5.50
C TYR A 27 -2.67 10.65 -4.96
N GLY A 28 -3.17 11.09 -3.80
CA GLY A 28 -2.80 12.36 -3.18
C GLY A 28 -1.64 12.24 -2.18
N PRO A 29 -0.93 13.36 -1.92
CA PRO A 29 0.18 13.37 -0.96
C PRO A 29 -0.27 13.08 0.47
N THR A 30 -1.51 13.44 0.83
CA THR A 30 -2.06 13.23 2.17
C THR A 30 -2.18 11.75 2.52
N ALA A 31 -2.61 10.89 1.58
CA ALA A 31 -2.71 9.46 1.82
C ALA A 31 -1.34 8.84 2.14
N ARG A 32 -0.30 9.18 1.35
CA ARG A 32 1.08 8.76 1.63
C ARG A 32 1.59 9.23 2.99
N LEU A 33 1.30 10.47 3.38
CA LEU A 33 1.70 10.96 4.71
C LEU A 33 1.02 10.18 5.84
N ARG A 34 -0.19 9.67 5.62
CA ARG A 34 -0.92 8.84 6.59
C ARG A 34 -0.39 7.43 6.70
N THR A 35 0.12 6.85 5.61
CA THR A 35 0.72 5.50 5.67
C THR A 35 2.08 5.51 6.36
N GLY A 36 2.76 6.65 6.39
CA GLY A 36 4.14 6.77 6.89
C GLY A 36 5.18 6.20 5.92
N LEU A 37 4.76 5.73 4.74
CA LEU A 37 5.67 5.18 3.73
C LEU A 37 6.46 6.30 3.05
N ASP A 38 7.72 6.00 2.72
CA ASP A 38 8.48 6.84 1.82
C ASP A 38 7.84 6.85 0.42
N ARG A 39 8.24 7.84 -0.39
CA ARG A 39 7.64 8.06 -1.71
C ARG A 39 7.82 6.86 -2.64
N ASP A 40 8.99 6.24 -2.65
CA ASP A 40 9.31 5.18 -3.60
C ASP A 40 8.56 3.90 -3.24
N THR A 41 8.49 3.57 -1.95
CA THR A 41 7.70 2.43 -1.44
C THR A 41 6.21 2.64 -1.70
N TYR A 42 5.66 3.82 -1.42
CA TYR A 42 4.25 4.12 -1.66
C TYR A 42 3.85 4.00 -3.14
N ILE A 43 4.67 4.55 -4.04
CA ILE A 43 4.43 4.45 -5.48
C ILE A 43 4.53 2.99 -5.93
N ALA A 44 5.53 2.25 -5.45
CA ALA A 44 5.68 0.84 -5.82
C ALA A 44 4.49 -0.01 -5.35
N VAL A 45 3.94 0.24 -4.14
CA VAL A 45 2.71 -0.44 -3.67
C VAL A 45 1.51 -0.10 -4.56
N LEU A 46 1.34 1.17 -4.95
CA LEU A 46 0.29 1.58 -5.89
C LEU A 46 0.41 0.88 -7.25
N THR A 47 1.63 0.81 -7.79
CA THR A 47 1.92 0.22 -9.10
C THR A 47 1.70 -1.29 -9.10
N HIS A 48 2.14 -1.99 -8.06
CA HIS A 48 2.05 -3.45 -7.96
C HIS A 48 0.87 -3.94 -7.13
N TYR A 49 -0.16 -3.10 -6.93
CA TYR A 49 -1.25 -3.37 -5.99
C TYR A 49 -1.95 -4.71 -6.25
N GLU A 50 -2.26 -5.02 -7.52
CA GLU A 50 -2.93 -6.28 -7.88
C GLU A 50 -2.08 -7.51 -7.59
N GLU A 51 -0.79 -7.42 -7.87
CA GLU A 51 0.16 -8.48 -7.62
C GLU A 51 0.38 -8.68 -6.10
N LEU A 52 0.44 -7.59 -5.34
CA LEU A 52 0.54 -7.63 -3.87
C LEU A 52 -0.69 -8.24 -3.20
N MET A 53 -1.89 -8.06 -3.76
CA MET A 53 -3.08 -8.76 -3.27
C MET A 53 -2.96 -10.28 -3.41
N VAL A 54 -2.33 -10.76 -4.48
CA VAL A 54 -2.08 -12.19 -4.69
C VAL A 54 -0.96 -12.68 -3.79
N LYS A 55 0.10 -11.89 -3.62
CA LYS A 55 1.27 -12.20 -2.78
C LYS A 55 0.93 -12.22 -1.29
N TYR A 56 0.07 -11.30 -0.84
CA TYR A 56 -0.30 -11.09 0.55
C TYR A 56 -1.84 -11.08 0.74
N PRO A 57 -2.53 -12.20 0.48
CA PRO A 57 -4.00 -12.26 0.47
C PRO A 57 -4.64 -11.96 1.84
N GLY A 58 -3.90 -12.12 2.93
CA GLY A 58 -4.36 -11.85 4.30
C GLY A 58 -4.49 -10.37 4.65
N VAL A 59 -3.85 -9.47 3.91
CA VAL A 59 -3.81 -8.03 4.23
C VAL A 59 -5.15 -7.35 3.93
N ARG A 60 -5.78 -7.67 2.79
CA ARG A 60 -7.09 -7.12 2.43
C ARG A 60 -8.27 -7.85 3.10
N GLY A 61 -8.03 -9.06 3.61
CA GLY A 61 -9.06 -9.99 4.09
C GLY A 61 -9.44 -9.89 5.57
N ARG A 62 -8.90 -8.94 6.35
CA ARG A 62 -9.41 -8.68 7.71
C ARG A 62 -10.56 -7.68 7.63
N ALA A 63 -11.76 -8.20 7.48
CA ALA A 63 -13.02 -7.51 7.80
C ALA A 63 -13.19 -7.41 9.32
#